data_AF-K0TJP3-F1
#
_entry.id   AF-K0TJP3-F1
#
_cell.length_a   1.000
_cell.length_b   1.000
_cell.length_c   1.000
_cell.angle_alpha   90.00
_cell.angle_beta   90.00
_cell.angle_gamma   90.00
#
_symmetry.space_group_name_H-M   'P 1'
#
loop_
_entity.id
_entity.type
_entity.pdbx_description
1 polymer ?
#
loop_
_entity_poly.entity_id
_entity_poly.type
_entity_poly.pdbx_seq_one_letter_code
_entity_poly.pdbx_strand_id
1 'polypeptide(L)'
;MEGKTSKANLVKNWVASYAGNFVGSLLLAYLAFKSGTLGNAPASVAIATAKCGLPFSTAFVRGILCNWLVCMAVYMASGCASLIGKMVAVWFPISAFVAMGFDHSVANMFIIPLGMLRGADVSVSDFLLKNLLPVTLGNIVGGALCVMGLYGSTFGNWGKKKDE
;
A
#
# COMPACT_ATOMS: atom_id res chain seq x y z
N MET A 1 14.43 14.34 5.58
CA MET A 1 14.23 15.60 6.34
C MET A 1 15.30 15.81 7.40
N GLU A 2 15.78 14.76 8.07
CA GLU A 2 16.89 14.84 9.04
C GLU A 2 18.31 14.77 8.42
N GLY A 3 18.47 14.89 7.10
CA GLY A 3 19.80 14.79 6.45
C GLY A 3 20.49 13.42 6.54
N LYS A 4 19.86 12.39 7.11
CA LYS A 4 20.43 11.04 7.28
C LYS A 4 20.57 10.22 5.98
N THR A 5 19.92 10.63 4.90
CA THR A 5 20.00 9.96 3.59
C THR A 5 19.78 10.95 2.44
N SER A 6 20.29 10.60 1.25
CA SER A 6 20.14 11.42 0.04
C SER A 6 18.80 11.14 -0.65
N LYS A 7 18.32 12.12 -1.46
CA LYS A 7 17.12 11.95 -2.30
C LYS A 7 17.29 10.80 -3.30
N ALA A 8 18.51 10.61 -3.83
CA ALA A 8 18.81 9.51 -4.75
C ALA A 8 18.65 8.14 -4.08
N ASN A 9 19.13 7.98 -2.84
CA ASN A 9 18.96 6.74 -2.09
C ASN A 9 17.47 6.48 -1.75
N LEU A 10 16.70 7.53 -1.45
CA LEU A 10 15.26 7.41 -1.24
C LEU A 10 14.56 6.86 -2.48
N VAL A 11 14.80 7.48 -3.65
CA VAL A 11 14.21 7.04 -4.93
C VAL A 11 14.64 5.62 -5.27
N LYS A 12 15.93 5.29 -5.11
CA LYS A 12 16.45 3.93 -5.32
C LYS A 12 15.72 2.91 -4.47
N ASN A 13 15.53 3.18 -3.18
CA ASN A 13 14.83 2.28 -2.27
C ASN A 13 13.35 2.15 -2.62
N TRP A 14 12.68 3.25 -2.98
CA TRP A 14 11.28 3.22 -3.40
C TRP A 14 11.08 2.39 -4.67
N VAL A 15 11.90 2.63 -5.70
CA VAL A 15 11.82 1.89 -6.96
C VAL A 15 12.13 0.41 -6.74
N ALA A 16 13.20 0.07 -6.02
CA ALA A 16 13.58 -1.32 -5.77
C ALA A 16 12.50 -2.08 -4.96
N SER A 17 11.99 -1.46 -3.89
CA SER A 17 10.91 -2.04 -3.07
C SER A 17 9.63 -2.20 -3.86
N TYR A 18 9.22 -1.18 -4.62
CA TYR A 18 7.99 -1.22 -5.40
C TYR A 18 8.07 -2.27 -6.52
N ALA A 19 9.19 -2.36 -7.24
CA ALA A 19 9.41 -3.37 -8.26
C ALA A 19 9.42 -4.80 -7.68
N GLY A 20 10.11 -5.00 -6.55
CA GLY A 20 10.13 -6.29 -5.85
C GLY A 20 8.73 -6.72 -5.39
N ASN A 21 7.96 -5.79 -4.82
CA ASN A 21 6.56 -6.03 -4.45
C ASN A 21 5.71 -6.38 -5.68
N PHE A 22 5.85 -5.63 -6.78
CA PHE A 22 5.10 -5.87 -7.99
C PHE A 22 5.34 -7.27 -8.56
N VAL A 23 6.62 -7.66 -8.73
CA VAL A 23 6.99 -8.99 -9.23
C VAL A 23 6.52 -10.09 -8.28
N GLY A 24 6.72 -9.92 -6.98
CA GLY A 24 6.28 -10.89 -5.96
C GLY A 24 4.76 -11.07 -5.93
N SER A 25 4.00 -9.98 -6.01
CA SER A 25 2.54 -10.01 -6.05
C SER A 25 2.00 -10.69 -7.31
N LEU A 26 2.60 -10.46 -8.47
CA LEU A 26 2.23 -11.15 -9.71
C LEU A 26 2.52 -12.65 -9.65
N LEU A 27 3.70 -13.04 -9.13
CA LEU A 27 4.04 -14.44 -8.91
C LEU A 27 3.04 -15.11 -7.96
N LEU A 28 2.70 -14.45 -6.85
CA LEU A 28 1.73 -14.96 -5.89
C LEU A 28 0.33 -15.08 -6.51
N ALA A 29 -0.11 -14.10 -7.31
CA ALA A 29 -1.38 -14.15 -8.02
C ALA A 29 -1.41 -15.35 -8.99
N TYR A 30 -0.33 -15.58 -9.74
CA TYR A 30 -0.22 -16.73 -10.63
C TYR A 30 -0.26 -18.07 -9.88
N LEU A 31 0.49 -18.20 -8.78
CA LEU A 31 0.49 -19.41 -7.96
C LEU A 31 -0.89 -19.67 -7.34
N ALA A 32 -1.57 -18.64 -6.84
CA ALA A 32 -2.93 -18.74 -6.29
C ALA A 32 -3.99 -19.08 -7.35
N PHE A 33 -3.77 -18.67 -8.60
CA PHE A 33 -4.59 -19.10 -9.73
C PHE A 33 -4.34 -20.58 -10.05
N LYS A 34 -3.08 -21.01 -10.16
CA LYS A 34 -2.70 -22.39 -10.49
C LYS A 34 -3.07 -23.39 -9.40
N SER A 35 -3.05 -23.00 -8.14
CA SER A 35 -3.45 -23.85 -7.01
C SER A 35 -4.96 -24.08 -6.93
N GLY A 36 -5.77 -23.34 -7.70
CA GLY A 36 -7.22 -23.35 -7.57
C GLY A 36 -7.72 -22.79 -6.23
N THR A 37 -6.86 -22.16 -5.43
CA THR A 37 -7.25 -21.55 -4.16
C THR A 37 -8.23 -20.41 -4.44
N LEU A 38 -9.33 -20.35 -3.69
CA LEU A 38 -10.50 -19.50 -3.98
C LEU A 38 -11.35 -19.96 -5.19
N GLY A 39 -11.05 -21.11 -5.81
CA GLY A 39 -11.84 -21.67 -6.93
C GLY A 39 -11.96 -20.72 -8.13
N ASN A 40 -13.12 -20.72 -8.79
CA ASN A 40 -13.50 -19.71 -9.79
C ASN A 40 -13.92 -18.37 -9.15
N ALA A 41 -13.38 -18.02 -7.98
CA ALA A 41 -13.90 -16.98 -7.08
C ALA A 41 -14.47 -15.74 -7.80
N PRO A 42 -15.81 -15.58 -7.85
CA PRO A 42 -16.43 -14.36 -8.33
C PRO A 42 -16.01 -13.15 -7.50
N ALA A 43 -15.59 -13.36 -6.24
CA ALA A 43 -15.08 -12.29 -5.39
C ALA A 43 -13.83 -11.60 -5.98
N SER A 44 -12.85 -12.33 -6.49
CA SER A 44 -11.64 -11.73 -7.07
C SER A 44 -11.94 -10.95 -8.35
N VAL A 45 -12.86 -11.47 -9.18
CA VAL A 45 -13.37 -10.79 -10.38
C VAL A 45 -14.12 -9.52 -10.01
N ALA A 46 -15.08 -9.62 -9.09
CA ALA A 46 -15.87 -8.47 -8.61
C ALA A 46 -14.99 -7.39 -7.98
N ILE A 47 -13.98 -7.78 -7.19
CA ILE A 47 -13.04 -6.85 -6.57
C ILE A 47 -12.19 -6.15 -7.64
N ALA A 48 -11.68 -6.88 -8.64
CA ALA A 48 -10.88 -6.29 -9.72
C ALA A 48 -11.69 -5.28 -10.53
N THR A 49 -12.92 -5.65 -10.95
CA THR A 49 -13.84 -4.77 -11.67
C THR A 49 -14.22 -3.54 -10.83
N ALA A 50 -14.59 -3.73 -9.56
CA ALA A 50 -14.97 -2.63 -8.68
C ALA A 50 -13.81 -1.65 -8.46
N LYS A 51 -12.58 -2.14 -8.24
CA LYS A 51 -11.40 -1.31 -8.00
C LYS A 51 -10.93 -0.54 -9.24
N CYS A 52 -11.08 -1.11 -10.43
CA CYS A 52 -10.70 -0.45 -11.69
C CYS A 52 -11.82 0.44 -12.26
N GLY A 53 -13.04 0.31 -11.76
CA GLY A 53 -14.19 1.16 -12.10
C GLY A 53 -14.32 2.43 -11.25
N LEU A 54 -13.43 2.65 -10.27
CA LEU A 54 -13.49 3.85 -9.43
C LEU A 54 -13.05 5.11 -10.19
N PRO A 55 -13.66 6.27 -9.90
CA PRO A 55 -13.10 7.56 -10.31
C PRO A 55 -11.69 7.75 -9.71
N PHE A 56 -10.80 8.41 -10.46
CA PHE A 56 -9.42 8.67 -10.04
C PHE A 56 -9.36 9.33 -8.65
N SER A 57 -10.19 10.35 -8.41
CA SER A 57 -10.24 11.07 -7.13
C SER A 57 -10.62 10.15 -5.96
N THR A 58 -11.58 9.24 -6.17
CA THR A 58 -12.00 8.25 -5.17
C THR A 58 -10.87 7.28 -4.85
N ALA A 59 -10.22 6.70 -5.87
CA ALA A 59 -9.10 5.79 -5.69
C ALA A 59 -7.90 6.48 -5.00
N PHE A 60 -7.64 7.74 -5.35
CA PHE A 60 -6.60 8.56 -4.74
C PHE A 60 -6.86 8.81 -3.25
N VAL A 61 -8.06 9.27 -2.88
CA VAL A 61 -8.40 9.54 -1.47
C VAL A 61 -8.41 8.25 -0.65
N ARG A 62 -8.94 7.14 -1.19
CA ARG A 62 -8.83 5.81 -0.56
C ARG A 62 -7.38 5.39 -0.34
N GLY A 63 -6.49 5.72 -1.28
CA GLY A 63 -5.05 5.52 -1.16
C GLY A 63 -4.43 6.32 -0.01
N ILE A 64 -4.82 7.59 0.16
CA ILE A 64 -4.36 8.44 1.28
C ILE A 64 -4.74 7.81 2.62
N LEU A 65 -6.03 7.49 2.78
CA LEU A 65 -6.55 6.96 4.04
C LEU A 65 -5.99 5.58 4.36
N CYS A 66 -5.78 4.74 3.34
CA CYS A 66 -5.11 3.45 3.51
C CYS A 66 -3.72 3.63 4.11
N ASN A 67 -2.87 4.41 3.46
CA ASN A 67 -1.46 4.48 3.87
C ASN A 67 -1.26 5.34 5.13
N TRP A 68 -2.23 6.18 5.49
CA TRP A 68 -2.30 6.76 6.83
C TRP A 68 -2.32 5.67 7.90
N LEU A 69 -3.24 4.70 7.77
CA LEU A 69 -3.38 3.60 8.72
C LEU A 69 -2.20 2.62 8.67
N VAL A 70 -1.66 2.34 7.49
CA VAL A 70 -0.47 1.48 7.33
C VAL A 70 0.75 2.12 8.01
N CYS A 71 1.03 3.41 7.77
CA CYS A 71 2.13 4.08 8.43
C CYS A 71 1.93 4.15 9.95
N MET A 72 0.71 4.39 10.42
CA MET A 72 0.38 4.37 11.84
C MET A 72 0.62 3.00 12.48
N ALA A 73 0.22 1.90 11.81
CA ALA A 73 0.52 0.53 12.26
C ALA A 73 2.03 0.28 12.41
N VAL A 74 2.82 0.67 11.40
CA VAL A 74 4.29 0.52 11.44
C VAL A 74 4.89 1.34 12.57
N TYR A 75 4.41 2.58 12.76
CA TYR A 75 4.86 3.44 13.85
C TYR A 75 4.55 2.84 15.24
N MET A 76 3.30 2.45 15.48
CA MET A 76 2.89 1.81 16.74
C MET A 76 3.69 0.53 17.03
N ALA A 77 3.89 -0.31 16.01
CA ALA A 77 4.67 -1.53 16.14
C ALA A 77 6.16 -1.24 16.43
N SER A 78 6.73 -0.16 15.87
CA SER A 78 8.11 0.25 16.17
C SER A 78 8.31 0.69 17.62
N GLY A 79 7.26 1.19 18.28
CA GLY A 79 7.27 1.55 19.71
C GLY A 79 7.05 0.36 20.67
N CYS A 80 6.77 -0.84 20.15
CA CYS A 80 6.49 -2.02 20.97
C CYS A 80 7.74 -2.88 21.18
N ALA A 81 8.00 -3.31 22.43
CA ALA A 81 9.11 -4.22 22.77
C ALA A 81 8.75 -5.70 22.59
N SER A 82 7.50 -6.09 22.82
CA SER A 82 7.04 -7.48 22.71
C SER A 82 6.49 -7.82 21.34
N LEU A 83 6.61 -9.09 20.93
CA LEU A 83 6.01 -9.59 19.69
C LEU A 83 4.49 -9.42 19.68
N ILE A 84 3.82 -9.74 20.79
CA ILE A 84 2.37 -9.59 20.93
C ILE A 84 1.97 -8.12 20.74
N GLY A 85 2.71 -7.18 21.34
CA GLY A 85 2.46 -5.74 21.16
C GLY A 85 2.55 -5.33 19.69
N LYS A 86 3.58 -5.80 18.96
CA LYS A 86 3.73 -5.55 17.52
C LYS A 86 2.59 -6.14 16.70
N MET A 87 2.17 -7.37 17.00
CA MET A 87 1.05 -8.01 16.30
C MET A 87 -0.26 -7.23 16.49
N VAL A 88 -0.57 -6.84 17.73
CA VAL A 88 -1.79 -6.08 18.05
C VAL A 88 -1.75 -4.68 17.42
N ALA A 89 -0.59 -4.01 17.47
CA ALA A 89 -0.39 -2.69 16.87
C ALA A 89 -0.63 -2.67 15.36
N VAL A 90 -0.32 -3.77 14.66
CA VAL A 90 -0.58 -3.94 13.23
C VAL A 90 -2.01 -4.41 12.97
N TRP A 91 -2.55 -5.31 13.79
CA TRP A 91 -3.85 -5.94 13.55
C TRP A 91 -4.99 -4.93 13.38
N PHE A 92 -5.14 -3.99 14.31
CA PHE A 92 -6.28 -3.07 14.30
C PHE A 92 -6.27 -2.09 13.13
N PRO A 93 -5.19 -1.34 12.83
CA PRO A 93 -5.21 -0.40 11.71
C PRO A 93 -5.34 -1.10 10.36
N ILE A 94 -4.72 -2.28 10.19
CA ILE A 94 -4.84 -3.05 8.95
C ILE A 94 -6.26 -3.58 8.77
N SER A 95 -6.85 -4.15 9.82
CA SER A 95 -8.26 -4.61 9.79
C SER A 95 -9.22 -3.46 9.49
N ALA A 96 -8.98 -2.28 10.07
CA ALA A 96 -9.81 -1.09 9.86
C ALA A 96 -9.80 -0.62 8.41
N PHE A 97 -8.63 -0.48 7.76
CA PHE A 97 -8.59 -0.01 6.38
C PHE A 97 -9.21 -1.03 5.42
N VAL A 98 -9.04 -2.33 5.69
CA VAL A 98 -9.66 -3.41 4.90
C VAL A 98 -11.17 -3.37 5.05
N ALA A 99 -11.69 -3.25 6.27
CA ALA A 99 -13.12 -3.16 6.55
C ALA A 99 -13.77 -1.91 5.93
N MET A 100 -13.07 -0.78 5.90
CA MET A 100 -13.53 0.45 5.26
C MET A 100 -13.38 0.45 3.73
N GLY A 101 -12.75 -0.57 3.15
CA GLY A 101 -12.56 -0.68 1.71
C GLY A 101 -11.57 0.33 1.13
N PHE A 102 -10.56 0.74 1.91
CA PHE A 102 -9.48 1.59 1.40
C PHE A 102 -8.54 0.82 0.48
N ASP A 103 -7.78 1.55 -0.34
CA ASP A 103 -6.97 0.98 -1.41
C ASP A 103 -5.48 1.01 -1.07
N HIS A 104 -4.87 -0.18 -1.04
CA HIS A 104 -3.44 -0.36 -0.83
C HIS A 104 -2.79 -0.79 -2.15
N SER A 105 -1.83 -0.01 -2.66
CA SER A 105 -1.21 -0.27 -3.97
C SER A 105 -0.63 -1.68 -4.06
N VAL A 106 0.14 -2.14 -3.08
CA VAL A 106 0.75 -3.48 -3.10
C VAL A 106 -0.29 -4.60 -2.95
N ALA A 107 -1.39 -4.38 -2.21
CA ALA A 107 -2.45 -5.39 -2.13
C ALA A 107 -3.20 -5.49 -3.48
N ASN A 108 -3.38 -4.34 -4.14
CA ASN A 108 -3.99 -4.25 -5.46
C ASN A 108 -3.12 -4.90 -6.54
N MET A 109 -1.78 -4.91 -6.40
CA MET A 109 -0.86 -5.66 -7.29
C MET A 109 -1.07 -7.18 -7.24
N PHE A 110 -1.72 -7.71 -6.21
CA PHE A 110 -2.07 -9.13 -6.12
C PHE A 110 -3.52 -9.38 -6.55
N ILE A 111 -4.49 -8.70 -5.91
CA ILE A 111 -5.90 -9.08 -6.05
C ILE A 111 -6.47 -8.74 -7.45
N ILE A 112 -5.99 -7.67 -8.09
CA ILE A 112 -6.46 -7.28 -9.42
C ILE A 112 -5.94 -8.25 -10.49
N PRO A 113 -4.62 -8.55 -10.58
CA PRO A 113 -4.12 -9.57 -11.50
C PRO A 113 -4.73 -10.95 -11.25
N LEU A 114 -5.01 -11.31 -10.00
CA LEU A 114 -5.72 -12.55 -9.68
C LEU A 114 -7.14 -12.57 -10.27
N GLY A 115 -7.87 -11.45 -10.20
CA GLY A 115 -9.19 -11.30 -10.82
C GLY A 115 -9.12 -11.34 -12.35
N MET A 116 -8.10 -10.71 -12.96
CA MET A 116 -7.86 -10.76 -14.41
C MET A 116 -7.61 -12.20 -14.89
N LEU A 117 -6.74 -12.96 -14.20
CA LEU A 117 -6.50 -14.38 -14.50
C LEU A 117 -7.77 -15.24 -14.38
N ARG A 118 -8.75 -14.79 -13.60
CA ARG A 118 -10.05 -15.45 -13.39
C ARG A 118 -11.18 -14.91 -14.28
N GLY A 119 -10.87 -14.06 -15.24
CA GLY A 119 -11.82 -13.59 -16.25
C GLY A 119 -12.51 -12.26 -15.93
N ALA A 120 -11.93 -11.42 -15.06
CA ALA A 120 -12.38 -10.04 -14.95
C ALA A 120 -12.13 -9.29 -16.26
N ASP A 121 -13.15 -8.58 -16.74
CA ASP A 121 -13.05 -7.67 -17.89
C ASP A 121 -12.35 -6.37 -17.47
N VAL A 122 -11.06 -6.48 -17.20
CA VAL A 122 -10.17 -5.40 -16.76
C VAL A 122 -8.92 -5.51 -17.62
N SER A 123 -8.65 -4.47 -18.41
CA SER A 123 -7.42 -4.44 -19.20
C SER A 123 -6.20 -4.12 -18.33
N VAL A 124 -5.00 -4.43 -18.82
CA VAL A 124 -3.75 -4.00 -18.18
C VAL A 124 -3.71 -2.47 -18.02
N SER A 125 -4.27 -1.73 -18.98
CA SER A 125 -4.38 -0.27 -18.91
C SER A 125 -5.29 0.18 -17.77
N ASP A 126 -6.43 -0.48 -17.57
CA ASP A 126 -7.34 -0.17 -16.46
C ASP A 126 -6.66 -0.41 -15.11
N PHE A 127 -5.99 -1.56 -14.96
CA PHE A 127 -5.23 -1.86 -13.76
C PHE A 127 -4.16 -0.79 -13.47
N LEU A 128 -3.33 -0.44 -14.46
CA LEU A 128 -2.22 0.49 -14.25
C LEU A 128 -2.68 1.94 -14.06
N LEU A 129 -3.60 2.43 -14.90
CA LEU A 129 -3.95 3.86 -14.95
C LEU A 129 -5.16 4.22 -14.08
N LYS A 130 -6.18 3.35 -14.01
CA LYS A 130 -7.40 3.63 -13.24
C LYS A 130 -7.30 3.21 -11.78
N ASN A 131 -6.44 2.25 -11.46
CA ASN A 131 -6.23 1.81 -10.08
C ASN A 131 -4.82 2.07 -9.54
N LEU A 132 -3.80 1.44 -10.10
CA LEU A 132 -2.47 1.39 -9.48
C LEU A 132 -1.86 2.79 -9.35
N LEU A 133 -1.93 3.61 -10.40
CA LEU A 133 -1.43 4.98 -10.40
C LEU A 133 -2.10 5.87 -9.31
N PRO A 134 -3.43 6.09 -9.31
CA PRO A 134 -4.06 6.93 -8.28
C PRO A 134 -3.84 6.40 -6.87
N VAL A 135 -3.90 5.08 -6.67
CA VAL A 135 -3.71 4.48 -5.34
C VAL A 135 -2.29 4.64 -4.85
N THR A 136 -1.28 4.45 -5.71
CA THR A 136 0.13 4.68 -5.34
C THR A 136 0.40 6.14 -5.00
N LEU A 137 -0.12 7.09 -5.80
CA LEU A 137 0.00 8.51 -5.50
C LEU A 137 -0.68 8.85 -4.15
N GLY A 138 -1.87 8.31 -3.92
CA GLY A 138 -2.58 8.45 -2.66
C GLY A 138 -1.78 7.88 -1.48
N ASN A 139 -1.23 6.67 -1.63
CA ASN A 139 -0.42 6.05 -0.59
C ASN A 139 0.84 6.91 -0.28
N ILE A 140 1.53 7.44 -1.28
CA ILE A 140 2.68 8.33 -1.08
C ILE A 140 2.26 9.55 -0.24
N VAL A 141 1.15 10.20 -0.58
CA VAL A 141 0.61 11.35 0.15
C VAL A 141 0.22 10.96 1.58
N GLY A 142 -0.51 9.86 1.78
CA GLY A 142 -0.93 9.40 3.11
C GLY A 142 0.25 9.10 4.03
N GLY A 143 1.30 8.47 3.50
CA GLY A 143 2.53 8.20 4.26
C GLY A 143 3.34 9.45 4.56
N ALA A 144 3.35 10.42 3.63
CA ALA A 144 4.00 11.71 3.81
C ALA A 144 3.28 12.59 4.85
N LEU A 145 1.95 12.51 4.97
CA LEU A 145 1.18 13.35 5.89
C LEU A 145 1.22 12.85 7.34
N CYS A 146 1.04 11.54 7.56
CA CYS A 146 0.86 11.00 8.90
C CYS A 146 2.17 10.95 9.72
N VAL A 147 2.98 9.91 9.54
CA VAL A 147 4.18 9.67 10.37
C VAL A 147 5.33 10.57 9.93
N MET A 148 5.47 10.81 8.63
CA MET A 148 6.46 11.72 8.13
C MET A 148 6.11 13.16 8.56
N GLY A 149 4.96 13.69 8.14
CA GLY A 149 4.55 15.08 8.37
C GLY A 149 4.35 15.43 9.84
N LEU A 150 3.33 14.87 10.47
CA LEU A 150 2.93 15.26 11.83
C LEU A 150 3.98 14.90 12.87
N TYR A 151 4.35 13.62 12.96
CA TYR A 151 5.28 13.16 14.00
C TYR A 151 6.69 13.74 13.80
N GLY A 152 7.20 13.74 12.57
CA GLY A 152 8.53 14.27 12.32
C GLY A 152 8.63 15.78 12.51
N SER A 153 7.53 16.54 12.33
CA SER A 153 7.53 17.98 12.61
C SER A 153 7.60 18.31 14.10
N THR A 154 7.03 17.45 14.97
CA THR A 154 6.98 17.69 16.41
C THR A 154 8.17 17.07 17.15
N PHE A 155 8.68 15.93 16.70
CA PHE A 155 9.72 15.16 17.40
C PHE A 155 11.01 14.97 16.59
N GLY A 156 11.00 15.29 15.30
CA GLY A 156 12.17 15.14 14.43
C GLY A 156 13.14 16.31 14.51
N ASN A 157 14.41 16.05 14.24
CA ASN A 157 15.45 17.09 14.16
C ASN A 157 15.51 17.67 12.73
N TRP A 158 14.39 18.18 12.23
CA TRP A 158 14.32 18.73 10.89
C TRP A 158 15.07 20.05 10.80
N GLY A 159 16.07 20.12 9.91
CA GLY A 159 16.84 21.34 9.72
C GLY A 159 17.83 21.68 10.84
N LYS A 160 17.93 20.88 11.90
CA LYS A 160 19.02 21.03 12.88
C LYS A 160 20.35 20.57 12.25
N LYS A 161 21.41 21.36 12.42
CA LYS A 161 22.76 21.01 11.93
C LYS A 161 23.25 19.76 12.66
N LYS A 162 24.10 18.99 12.00
CA LYS A 162 24.52 17.64 12.42
C LYS A 162 25.42 17.62 13.69
N ASP A 163 25.65 18.79 14.31
CA ASP A 163 26.66 19.01 15.37
C ASP A 163 26.11 19.77 16.60
N GLU A 164 24.79 19.72 16.85
CA GLU A 164 24.15 20.09 18.13
C GLU A 164 23.45 18.86 18.74
#